data_AF-A0A954BSH3-F1
#
_entry.id   AF-A0A954BSH3-F1
#
_cell.length_a   1.000
_cell.length_b   1.000
_cell.length_c   1.000
_cell.angle_alpha   90.00
_cell.angle_beta   90.00
_cell.angle_gamma   90.00
#
_symmetry.space_group_name_H-M   'P 1'
#
loop_
_entity.id
_entity.type
_entity.pdbx_description
1 polymer ?
#
loop_
_entity_poly.entity_id
_entity_poly.type
_entity_poly.pdbx_seq_one_letter_code
_entity_poly.pdbx_strand_id
1 'polypeptide(L)'
;MARSRFYTAASLAVAILALIMIAAPALHAQDDDDFIKELRKKKQREKAIKEGKDPDAEPEAKEPPKPKLPPTASGWVSTIKRKWDSDRDDDKQLVKEAVEALKKAIGEEQELREKAAEDFEGFKEKEAEKLIAEAIRKSGVTVDKLRGVLDENRPKALAAIMDPAYTESDGCKKQPQVDEACKPLFEVWRDPVSYAVAHYDLDLDTPAKQLDELAAMLGGIVEGLEKWPEGYENAAALMRTRGAEELNVKEPEYTANKGVLESNEKLEGGTLTDEDKRHVRVLNDYRMMLGKGALTINLTLCKATFGHSQYMNKIKKLAHNIPGEPGGATPQERARRAGYGGSVSENCLVGAPDGDAAVWQWYGAAEHHRNMIGNHTIIGVGHDGAYWTQNFSGGGKRR
;
A
#
# COMPACT_ATOMS: atom_id res chain seq x y z
N MET A 1 -62.74 62.00 17.30
CA MET A 1 -63.34 60.65 17.40
C MET A 1 -62.22 59.64 17.56
N ALA A 2 -62.15 59.00 18.72
CA ALA A 2 -61.27 57.88 19.00
C ALA A 2 -61.96 56.55 18.65
N ARG A 3 -61.17 55.52 18.33
CA ARG A 3 -61.28 54.10 18.79
C ARG A 3 -60.20 53.27 18.05
N SER A 4 -59.18 52.71 18.72
CA SER A 4 -59.12 51.49 19.58
C SER A 4 -59.14 50.19 18.74
N ARG A 5 -58.33 49.12 18.92
CA ARG A 5 -57.78 48.38 20.08
C ARG A 5 -56.63 47.44 19.58
N PHE A 6 -55.45 47.37 20.21
CA PHE A 6 -54.97 46.43 21.26
C PHE A 6 -54.85 44.93 20.90
N TYR A 7 -53.64 44.36 21.05
CA TYR A 7 -53.21 43.18 21.85
C TYR A 7 -51.75 42.79 21.45
N THR A 8 -50.71 43.26 22.17
CA THR A 8 -49.93 42.63 23.28
C THR A 8 -48.91 41.54 22.91
N ALA A 9 -47.63 41.90 23.06
CA ALA A 9 -46.55 41.16 23.71
C ALA A 9 -46.48 39.62 23.55
N ALA A 10 -46.25 39.14 22.34
CA ALA A 10 -45.70 37.81 22.07
C ALA A 10 -45.01 37.85 20.70
N SER A 11 -43.68 37.96 20.64
CA SER A 11 -42.80 37.58 19.49
C SER A 11 -41.38 38.16 19.56
N LEU A 12 -41.05 39.03 20.53
CA LEU A 12 -39.72 39.62 20.61
C LEU A 12 -38.75 38.81 21.50
N ALA A 13 -38.61 37.52 21.20
CA ALA A 13 -37.55 36.68 21.77
C ALA A 13 -37.10 35.55 20.80
N VAL A 14 -37.47 35.65 19.52
CA VAL A 14 -37.19 34.63 18.49
C VAL A 14 -36.03 35.03 17.57
N ALA A 15 -35.42 36.20 17.72
CA ALA A 15 -34.46 36.72 16.75
C ALA A 15 -33.01 36.90 17.23
N ILE A 16 -32.62 36.35 18.39
CA ILE A 16 -31.23 36.44 18.91
C ILE A 16 -30.56 35.06 19.12
N LEU A 17 -31.27 33.95 18.89
CA LEU A 17 -30.68 32.60 19.02
C LEU A 17 -30.22 31.95 17.70
N ALA A 18 -30.23 32.68 16.58
CA ALA A 18 -29.93 32.14 15.25
C ALA A 18 -28.51 32.48 14.72
N LEU A 19 -27.58 32.96 15.57
CA LEU A 19 -26.28 33.44 15.09
C LEU A 19 -25.06 32.99 15.90
N ILE A 20 -25.15 31.85 16.58
CA ILE A 20 -23.97 31.13 17.10
C ILE A 20 -24.10 29.65 16.72
N MET A 21 -23.96 29.37 15.42
CA MET A 21 -23.86 28.01 14.86
C MET A 21 -22.58 27.89 14.00
N ILE A 22 -21.45 28.40 14.48
CA ILE A 22 -20.13 28.11 13.91
C ILE A 22 -19.09 28.12 15.04
N ALA A 23 -19.00 27.01 15.79
CA ALA A 23 -17.78 26.46 16.41
C ALA A 23 -18.13 25.34 17.43
N ALA A 24 -17.44 24.19 17.30
CA ALA A 24 -17.32 23.07 18.25
C ALA A 24 -18.50 22.08 18.42
N PRO A 25 -18.56 20.99 17.62
CA PRO A 25 -19.46 19.85 17.87
C PRO A 25 -19.01 18.94 19.04
N ALA A 26 -17.84 19.18 19.64
CA ALA A 26 -17.24 18.28 20.63
C ALA A 26 -17.54 18.65 22.09
N LEU A 27 -17.99 19.88 22.38
CA LEU A 27 -18.26 20.31 23.77
C LEU A 27 -19.67 19.95 24.26
N HIS A 28 -20.66 19.79 23.36
CA HIS A 28 -22.06 19.56 23.73
C HIS A 28 -22.47 18.08 23.84
N ALA A 29 -21.71 17.15 23.28
CA ALA A 29 -22.04 15.71 23.38
C ALA A 29 -21.95 15.18 24.81
N GLN A 30 -21.04 15.72 25.64
CA GLN A 30 -20.95 15.37 27.06
C GLN A 30 -22.14 15.92 27.87
N ASP A 31 -22.59 17.14 27.58
CA ASP A 31 -23.74 17.76 28.27
C ASP A 31 -25.06 17.04 27.96
N ASP A 32 -25.25 16.56 26.73
CA ASP A 32 -26.43 15.78 26.34
C ASP A 32 -26.46 14.40 27.00
N ASP A 33 -25.31 13.72 27.10
CA ASP A 33 -25.20 12.43 27.78
C ASP A 33 -25.44 12.56 29.30
N ASP A 34 -24.89 13.61 29.94
CA ASP A 34 -25.12 13.90 31.35
C ASP A 34 -26.59 14.28 31.62
N PHE A 35 -27.22 15.03 30.72
CA PHE A 35 -28.64 15.35 30.80
C PHE A 35 -29.53 14.09 30.70
N ILE A 36 -29.23 13.18 29.77
CA ILE A 36 -29.94 11.90 29.62
C ILE A 36 -29.73 11.02 30.86
N LYS A 37 -28.53 11.05 31.45
CA LYS A 37 -28.19 10.31 32.67
C LYS A 37 -28.97 10.82 33.88
N GLU A 38 -29.10 12.14 34.05
CA GLU A 38 -29.92 12.77 35.09
C GLU A 38 -31.41 12.44 34.91
N LEU A 39 -31.92 12.46 33.68
CA LEU A 39 -33.31 12.08 33.37
C LEU A 39 -33.61 10.62 33.72
N ARG A 40 -32.65 9.70 33.48
CA ARG A 40 -32.77 8.29 33.86
C ARG A 40 -32.75 8.12 35.38
N LYS A 41 -31.87 8.82 36.10
CA LYS A 41 -31.83 8.82 37.57
C LYS A 41 -33.14 9.32 38.17
N LYS A 42 -33.68 10.42 37.65
CA LYS A 42 -34.96 10.97 38.11
C LYS A 42 -36.12 9.99 37.93
N LYS A 43 -36.21 9.34 36.76
CA LYS A 43 -37.22 8.28 36.52
C LYS A 43 -37.04 7.07 37.43
N GLN A 44 -35.81 6.66 37.72
CA GLN A 44 -35.51 5.57 38.66
C GLN A 44 -35.92 5.93 40.09
N ARG A 45 -35.61 7.15 40.57
CA ARG A 45 -36.05 7.64 41.88
C ARG A 45 -37.57 7.71 42.00
N GLU A 46 -38.27 8.25 40.99
CA GLU A 46 -39.74 8.30 40.97
C GLU A 46 -40.37 6.89 40.98
N LYS A 47 -39.76 5.92 40.30
CA LYS A 47 -40.19 4.53 40.32
C LYS A 47 -39.95 3.85 41.67
N ALA A 48 -38.80 4.09 42.30
CA ALA A 48 -38.49 3.56 43.64
C ALA A 48 -39.49 4.06 44.68
N ILE A 49 -39.81 5.36 44.65
CA ILE A 49 -40.82 5.98 45.52
C ILE A 49 -42.21 5.32 45.32
N LYS A 50 -42.63 5.09 44.07
CA LYS A 50 -43.91 4.41 43.77
C LYS A 50 -43.95 2.96 44.24
N GLU A 51 -42.81 2.28 44.29
CA GLU A 51 -42.68 0.89 44.71
C GLU A 51 -42.42 0.74 46.23
N GLY A 52 -42.40 1.84 46.99
CA GLY A 52 -42.10 1.82 48.43
C GLY A 52 -40.65 1.45 48.75
N LYS A 53 -39.74 1.62 47.79
CA LYS A 53 -38.30 1.36 47.93
C LYS A 53 -37.57 2.67 48.23
N ASP A 54 -36.47 2.58 48.97
CA ASP A 54 -35.60 3.74 49.23
C ASP A 54 -35.02 4.28 47.91
N PRO A 55 -35.31 5.55 47.53
CA PRO A 55 -34.83 6.15 46.28
C PRO A 55 -33.33 6.43 46.27
N ASP A 56 -32.68 6.40 47.44
CA ASP A 56 -31.25 6.68 47.62
C ASP A 56 -30.44 5.44 48.02
N ALA A 57 -31.09 4.28 48.09
CA ALA A 57 -30.37 3.02 48.16
C ALA A 57 -29.52 2.87 46.89
N GLU A 58 -28.19 2.81 47.06
CA GLU A 58 -27.31 2.36 46.00
C GLU A 58 -27.86 1.03 45.48
N PRO A 59 -28.12 0.89 44.17
CA PRO A 59 -28.52 -0.39 43.64
C PRO A 59 -27.44 -1.37 44.04
N GLU A 60 -27.80 -2.43 44.79
CA GLU A 60 -26.93 -3.60 44.95
C GLU A 60 -26.33 -3.87 43.57
N ALA A 61 -25.00 -3.84 43.47
CA ALA A 61 -24.30 -4.18 42.26
C ALA A 61 -24.56 -5.66 41.97
N LYS A 62 -25.75 -5.95 41.43
CA LYS A 62 -26.06 -7.25 40.87
C LYS A 62 -25.09 -7.42 39.74
N GLU A 63 -24.23 -8.43 39.86
CA GLU A 63 -23.41 -8.87 38.73
C GLU A 63 -24.30 -8.89 37.49
N PRO A 64 -23.87 -8.23 36.39
CA PRO A 64 -24.65 -8.23 35.17
C PRO A 64 -25.00 -9.68 34.82
N PRO A 65 -26.25 -9.98 34.45
CA PRO A 65 -26.66 -11.34 34.19
C PRO A 65 -25.73 -11.95 33.15
N LYS A 66 -25.19 -13.15 33.45
CA LYS A 66 -24.29 -13.85 32.53
C LYS A 66 -24.89 -13.84 31.12
N PRO A 67 -24.16 -13.36 30.11
CA PRO A 67 -24.69 -13.26 28.77
C PRO A 67 -25.12 -14.66 28.29
N LYS A 68 -26.32 -14.75 27.70
CA LYS A 68 -26.91 -16.03 27.29
C LYS A 68 -26.77 -16.19 25.78
N LEU A 69 -26.41 -17.41 25.35
CA LEU A 69 -26.39 -17.76 23.94
C LEU A 69 -27.81 -17.64 23.35
N PRO A 70 -27.99 -16.97 22.20
CA PRO A 70 -29.27 -16.95 21.50
C PRO A 70 -29.73 -18.37 21.12
N PRO A 71 -31.03 -18.66 20.98
CA PRO A 71 -31.51 -20.00 20.66
C PRO A 71 -31.55 -20.31 19.15
N THR A 72 -31.17 -19.37 18.29
CA THR A 72 -31.28 -19.50 16.82
C THR A 72 -29.91 -19.55 16.15
N ALA A 73 -29.82 -20.23 15.01
CA ALA A 73 -28.62 -20.29 14.19
C ALA A 73 -28.10 -18.90 13.78
N SER A 74 -28.99 -18.00 13.36
CA SER A 74 -28.64 -16.60 13.06
C SER A 74 -28.06 -15.87 14.28
N GLY A 75 -28.55 -16.20 15.48
CA GLY A 75 -28.02 -15.68 16.73
C GLY A 75 -26.64 -16.22 17.07
N TRP A 76 -26.37 -17.50 16.78
CA TRP A 76 -25.03 -18.09 16.95
C TRP A 76 -24.02 -17.48 15.99
N VAL A 77 -24.36 -17.34 14.71
CA VAL A 77 -23.53 -16.62 13.71
C VAL A 77 -23.23 -15.20 14.19
N SER A 78 -24.24 -14.47 14.68
CA SER A 78 -24.07 -13.12 15.21
C SER A 78 -23.19 -13.07 16.47
N THR A 79 -23.26 -14.08 17.34
CA THR A 79 -22.38 -14.21 18.51
C THR A 79 -20.93 -14.40 18.07
N ILE A 80 -20.67 -15.33 17.14
CA ILE A 80 -19.33 -15.58 16.60
C ILE A 80 -18.76 -14.28 16.00
N LYS A 81 -19.47 -13.67 15.05
CA LYS A 81 -18.98 -12.47 14.33
C LYS A 81 -18.65 -11.28 15.24
N ARG A 82 -19.33 -11.13 16.38
CA ARG A 82 -19.16 -9.97 17.27
C ARG A 82 -18.17 -10.16 18.40
N LYS A 83 -17.79 -11.41 18.69
CA LYS A 83 -17.07 -11.76 19.93
C LYS A 83 -15.85 -12.64 19.68
N TRP A 84 -15.57 -13.00 18.42
CA TRP A 84 -14.46 -13.89 18.06
C TRP A 84 -13.10 -13.38 18.57
N ASP A 85 -12.92 -12.06 18.62
CA ASP A 85 -11.73 -11.33 19.03
C ASP A 85 -11.78 -10.85 20.49
N SER A 86 -12.82 -11.21 21.25
CA SER A 86 -12.99 -10.74 22.63
C SER A 86 -11.99 -11.42 23.57
N ASP A 87 -11.33 -10.63 24.41
CA ASP A 87 -10.41 -11.14 25.43
C ASP A 87 -11.11 -11.69 26.67
N ARG A 88 -12.41 -11.42 26.84
CA ARG A 88 -13.16 -11.81 28.04
C ARG A 88 -13.50 -13.30 28.01
N ASP A 89 -13.25 -13.99 29.13
CA ASP A 89 -13.50 -15.43 29.25
C ASP A 89 -14.98 -15.82 29.01
N ASP A 90 -15.92 -14.96 29.41
CA ASP A 90 -17.35 -15.19 29.19
C ASP A 90 -17.73 -15.12 27.70
N ASP A 91 -17.14 -14.18 26.97
CA ASP A 91 -17.33 -14.06 25.52
C ASP A 91 -16.66 -15.21 24.76
N LYS A 92 -15.43 -15.60 25.14
CA LYS A 92 -14.74 -16.76 24.56
C LYS A 92 -15.56 -18.05 24.73
N GLN A 93 -16.11 -18.24 25.93
CA GLN A 93 -16.98 -19.37 26.22
C GLN A 93 -18.27 -19.32 25.37
N LEU A 94 -18.90 -18.15 25.23
CA LEU A 94 -20.08 -17.99 24.40
C LEU A 94 -19.82 -18.25 22.91
N VAL A 95 -18.68 -17.82 22.38
CA VAL A 95 -18.29 -18.13 21.00
C VAL A 95 -18.13 -19.64 20.83
N LYS A 96 -17.46 -20.32 21.78
CA LYS A 96 -17.32 -21.78 21.74
C LYS A 96 -18.66 -22.50 21.76
N GLU A 97 -19.60 -22.07 22.62
CA GLU A 97 -20.96 -22.63 22.66
C GLU A 97 -21.73 -22.36 21.37
N ALA A 98 -21.58 -21.16 20.78
CA ALA A 98 -22.19 -20.81 19.50
C ALA A 98 -21.68 -21.69 18.34
N VAL A 99 -20.36 -21.92 18.28
CA VAL A 99 -19.70 -22.76 17.28
C VAL A 99 -20.23 -24.20 17.36
N GLU A 100 -20.28 -24.78 18.56
CA GLU A 100 -20.73 -26.17 18.74
C GLU A 100 -22.23 -26.33 18.48
N ALA A 101 -23.06 -25.36 18.89
CA ALA A 101 -24.48 -25.35 18.56
C ALA A 101 -24.72 -25.27 17.04
N LEU A 102 -23.98 -24.40 16.35
CA LEU A 102 -24.10 -24.22 14.91
C LEU A 102 -23.62 -25.45 14.13
N LYS A 103 -22.48 -26.04 14.50
CA LYS A 103 -21.98 -27.30 13.93
C LYS A 103 -23.02 -28.41 14.02
N LYS A 104 -23.63 -28.57 15.20
CA LYS A 104 -24.64 -29.60 15.43
C LYS A 104 -25.86 -29.41 14.52
N ALA A 105 -26.39 -28.18 14.46
CA ALA A 105 -27.57 -27.90 13.64
C ALA A 105 -27.28 -28.08 12.14
N ILE A 106 -26.11 -27.65 11.67
CA ILE A 106 -25.68 -27.79 10.27
C ILE A 106 -25.52 -29.26 9.87
N GLY A 107 -25.03 -30.13 10.77
CA GLY A 107 -24.89 -31.56 10.51
C GLY A 107 -26.22 -32.27 10.25
N GLU A 108 -27.34 -31.69 10.69
CA GLU A 108 -28.70 -32.21 10.52
C GLU A 108 -29.43 -31.54 9.35
N GLU A 109 -29.00 -30.35 8.90
CA GLU A 109 -29.69 -29.53 7.89
C GLU A 109 -28.75 -28.91 6.84
N GLN A 110 -28.78 -29.45 5.61
CA GLN A 110 -27.96 -28.97 4.48
C GLN A 110 -28.24 -27.51 4.10
N GLU A 111 -29.51 -27.08 4.08
CA GLU A 111 -29.86 -25.67 3.78
C GLU A 111 -29.27 -24.70 4.81
N LEU A 112 -29.18 -25.13 6.08
CA LEU A 112 -28.55 -24.34 7.13
C LEU A 112 -27.04 -24.26 6.95
N ARG A 113 -26.40 -25.32 6.43
CA ARG A 113 -24.98 -25.32 6.06
C ARG A 113 -24.67 -24.27 5.01
N GLU A 114 -25.45 -24.26 3.94
CA GLU A 114 -25.29 -23.33 2.82
C GLU A 114 -25.47 -21.89 3.29
N LYS A 115 -26.52 -21.63 4.07
CA LYS A 115 -26.75 -20.32 4.67
C LYS A 115 -25.63 -19.87 5.61
N ALA A 116 -25.09 -20.77 6.43
CA ALA A 116 -23.97 -20.44 7.30
C ALA A 116 -22.70 -20.14 6.49
N ALA A 117 -22.46 -20.86 5.39
CA ALA A 117 -21.36 -20.58 4.47
C ALA A 117 -21.51 -19.17 3.85
N GLU A 118 -22.70 -18.83 3.34
CA GLU A 118 -23.01 -17.50 2.82
C GLU A 118 -22.84 -16.41 3.91
N ASP A 119 -23.30 -16.67 5.13
CA ASP A 119 -23.17 -15.73 6.23
C ASP A 119 -21.69 -15.44 6.56
N PHE A 120 -20.81 -16.45 6.51
CA PHE A 120 -19.38 -16.26 6.82
C PHE A 120 -18.50 -15.93 5.62
N GLU A 121 -19.05 -15.90 4.41
CA GLU A 121 -18.31 -15.56 3.20
C GLU A 121 -17.69 -14.15 3.31
N GLY A 122 -16.38 -14.05 3.07
CA GLY A 122 -15.63 -12.80 3.15
C GLY A 122 -15.49 -12.23 4.58
N PHE A 123 -15.92 -12.96 5.62
CA PHE A 123 -15.90 -12.44 6.99
C PHE A 123 -14.47 -12.26 7.50
N LYS A 124 -13.63 -13.30 7.41
CA LYS A 124 -12.26 -13.26 7.91
C LYS A 124 -11.38 -12.24 7.17
N GLU A 125 -11.65 -12.02 5.89
CA GLU A 125 -10.97 -11.01 5.06
C GLU A 125 -11.36 -9.58 5.50
N LYS A 126 -12.64 -9.33 5.79
CA LYS A 126 -13.09 -8.04 6.37
C LYS A 126 -12.52 -7.80 7.77
N GLU A 127 -12.39 -8.84 8.59
CA GLU A 127 -11.73 -8.72 9.89
C GLU A 127 -10.24 -8.44 9.74
N ALA A 128 -9.58 -9.03 8.74
CA ALA A 128 -8.19 -8.72 8.42
C ALA A 128 -7.98 -7.24 8.08
N GLU A 129 -8.83 -6.64 7.23
CA GLU A 129 -8.79 -5.22 6.90
C GLU A 129 -8.88 -4.33 8.15
N LYS A 130 -9.79 -4.65 9.07
CA LYS A 130 -9.94 -3.91 10.34
C LYS A 130 -8.71 -4.02 11.22
N LEU A 131 -8.17 -5.24 11.36
CA LEU A 131 -7.00 -5.49 12.21
C LEU A 131 -5.73 -4.85 11.65
N ILE A 132 -5.56 -4.82 10.32
CA ILE A 132 -4.47 -4.08 9.65
C ILE A 132 -4.58 -2.58 9.97
N ALA A 133 -5.76 -2.00 9.75
CA ALA A 133 -5.99 -0.58 10.00
C ALA A 133 -5.77 -0.21 11.47
N GLU A 134 -6.18 -1.09 12.40
CA GLU A 134 -5.91 -0.92 13.83
C GLU A 134 -4.42 -1.04 14.17
N ALA A 135 -3.71 -2.03 13.62
CA ALA A 135 -2.28 -2.21 13.85
C ALA A 135 -1.46 -1.01 13.33
N ILE A 136 -1.75 -0.52 12.12
CA ILE A 136 -1.14 0.68 11.55
C ILE A 136 -1.45 1.91 12.40
N ARG A 137 -2.70 2.06 12.86
CA ARG A 137 -3.07 3.17 13.75
C ARG A 137 -2.32 3.12 15.08
N LYS A 138 -2.19 1.93 15.68
CA LYS A 138 -1.49 1.73 16.97
C LYS A 138 0.01 1.99 16.87
N SER A 139 0.66 1.56 15.79
CA SER A 139 2.07 1.83 15.52
C SER A 139 2.33 3.31 15.23
N GLY A 140 1.29 4.04 14.79
CA GLY A 140 1.38 5.45 14.45
C GLY A 140 2.18 5.71 13.16
N VAL A 141 2.54 4.66 12.41
CA VAL A 141 3.12 4.80 11.08
C VAL A 141 2.07 5.38 10.12
N THR A 142 2.51 6.24 9.21
CA THR A 142 1.65 6.78 8.15
C THR A 142 2.44 6.79 6.84
N VAL A 143 1.73 6.79 5.70
CA VAL A 143 2.36 6.96 4.38
C VAL A 143 3.21 8.23 4.36
N ASP A 144 2.73 9.35 4.93
CA ASP A 144 3.49 10.61 5.00
C ASP A 144 4.81 10.47 5.76
N LYS A 145 4.83 9.75 6.89
CA LYS A 145 6.07 9.50 7.65
C LYS A 145 7.05 8.67 6.85
N LEU A 146 6.57 7.62 6.18
CA LEU A 146 7.40 6.79 5.31
C LEU A 146 7.92 7.57 4.10
N ARG A 147 7.08 8.42 3.49
CA ARG A 147 7.50 9.32 2.41
C ARG A 147 8.50 10.38 2.89
N GLY A 148 8.40 10.82 4.14
CA GLY A 148 9.42 11.67 4.77
C GLY A 148 10.82 11.06 4.71
N VAL A 149 10.94 9.73 4.84
CA VAL A 149 12.22 9.01 4.65
C VAL A 149 12.72 9.15 3.21
N LEU A 150 11.83 9.07 2.23
CA LEU A 150 12.20 9.27 0.82
C LEU A 150 12.68 10.69 0.58
N ASP A 151 11.93 11.69 1.05
CA ASP A 151 12.24 13.09 0.83
C ASP A 151 13.55 13.53 1.50
N GLU A 152 13.84 12.99 2.69
CA GLU A 152 15.09 13.23 3.39
C GLU A 152 16.31 12.58 2.71
N ASN A 153 16.15 11.36 2.18
CA ASN A 153 17.29 10.56 1.72
C ASN A 153 17.53 10.63 0.20
N ARG A 154 16.55 11.04 -0.62
CA ARG A 154 16.73 11.30 -2.05
C ARG A 154 17.89 12.25 -2.36
N PRO A 155 18.02 13.44 -1.74
CA PRO A 155 19.16 14.32 -2.01
C PRO A 155 20.50 13.70 -1.60
N LYS A 156 20.54 12.90 -0.53
CA LYS A 156 21.76 12.21 -0.06
C LYS A 156 22.19 11.13 -1.05
N ALA A 157 21.25 10.29 -1.48
CA ALA A 157 21.48 9.26 -2.50
C ALA A 157 21.95 9.88 -3.82
N LEU A 158 21.26 10.92 -4.30
CA LEU A 158 21.66 11.62 -5.53
C LEU A 158 23.05 12.25 -5.41
N ALA A 159 23.39 12.83 -4.26
CA ALA A 159 24.72 13.39 -4.03
C ALA A 159 25.82 12.31 -4.08
N ALA A 160 25.58 11.14 -3.48
CA ALA A 160 26.51 10.02 -3.52
C ALA A 160 26.71 9.47 -4.94
N ILE A 161 25.62 9.28 -5.70
CA ILE A 161 25.68 8.76 -7.08
C ILE A 161 26.39 9.76 -8.02
N MET A 162 26.17 11.06 -7.79
CA MET A 162 26.75 12.13 -8.61
C MET A 162 28.13 12.59 -8.14
N ASP A 163 28.69 12.01 -7.07
CA ASP A 163 30.04 12.32 -6.59
C ASP A 163 31.06 11.98 -7.69
N PRO A 164 31.86 12.95 -8.18
CA PRO A 164 32.90 12.69 -9.18
C PRO A 164 33.94 11.66 -8.74
N ALA A 165 34.12 11.46 -7.43
CA ALA A 165 35.04 10.46 -6.90
C ALA A 165 34.44 9.04 -6.87
N TYR A 166 33.14 8.87 -7.16
CA TYR A 166 32.57 7.58 -7.50
C TYR A 166 32.77 7.36 -9.01
N THR A 167 33.71 6.49 -9.37
CA THR A 167 34.15 6.30 -10.77
C THR A 167 34.50 4.83 -11.05
N GLU A 168 34.23 4.37 -12.26
CA GLU A 168 34.66 3.05 -12.73
C GLU A 168 36.18 2.95 -12.89
N SER A 169 36.88 4.08 -13.04
CA SER A 169 38.34 4.10 -13.22
C SER A 169 39.13 3.50 -12.06
N ASP A 170 38.56 3.49 -10.84
CA ASP A 170 39.14 2.84 -9.67
C ASP A 170 38.46 1.51 -9.29
N GLY A 171 37.55 1.02 -10.14
CA GLY A 171 36.73 -0.14 -9.88
C GLY A 171 35.55 0.13 -8.95
N CYS A 172 34.99 1.35 -8.98
CA CYS A 172 33.83 1.74 -8.15
C CYS A 172 34.08 1.59 -6.65
N LYS A 173 35.25 1.98 -6.13
CA LYS A 173 35.58 1.83 -4.70
C LYS A 173 34.60 2.52 -3.75
N LYS A 174 33.89 3.53 -4.27
CA LYS A 174 32.85 4.26 -3.54
C LYS A 174 31.44 3.66 -3.62
N GLN A 175 31.27 2.50 -4.26
CA GLN A 175 29.98 1.80 -4.31
C GLN A 175 29.34 1.61 -2.92
N PRO A 176 30.08 1.19 -1.86
CA PRO A 176 29.47 1.01 -0.54
C PRO A 176 28.85 2.29 0.04
N GLN A 177 29.43 3.47 -0.26
CA GLN A 177 28.87 4.76 0.15
C GLN A 177 27.60 5.11 -0.63
N VAL A 178 27.52 4.72 -1.90
CA VAL A 178 26.30 4.85 -2.71
C VAL A 178 25.21 3.91 -2.18
N ASP A 179 25.55 2.66 -1.89
CA ASP A 179 24.63 1.66 -1.33
C ASP A 179 24.06 2.15 0.00
N GLU A 180 24.92 2.63 0.92
CA GLU A 180 24.51 3.16 2.21
C GLU A 180 23.61 4.39 2.06
N ALA A 181 23.90 5.29 1.11
CA ALA A 181 23.06 6.46 0.86
C ALA A 181 21.70 6.09 0.23
N CYS A 182 21.64 5.03 -0.59
CA CYS A 182 20.40 4.53 -1.20
C CYS A 182 19.58 3.63 -0.28
N LYS A 183 20.20 3.01 0.74
CA LYS A 183 19.59 1.97 1.58
C LYS A 183 18.25 2.39 2.19
N PRO A 184 18.10 3.57 2.85
CA PRO A 184 16.81 3.97 3.42
C PRO A 184 15.69 4.10 2.37
N LEU A 185 16.05 4.49 1.14
CA LEU A 185 15.10 4.57 0.04
C LEU A 185 14.65 3.18 -0.37
N PHE A 186 15.58 2.23 -0.52
CA PHE A 186 15.24 0.85 -0.90
C PHE A 186 14.37 0.16 0.14
N GLU A 187 14.69 0.32 1.43
CA GLU A 187 13.94 -0.32 2.51
C GLU A 187 12.47 0.12 2.48
N VAL A 188 12.21 1.43 2.42
CA VAL A 188 10.85 1.97 2.39
C VAL A 188 10.16 1.72 1.05
N TRP A 189 10.86 1.87 -0.07
CA TRP A 189 10.28 1.76 -1.40
C TRP A 189 9.91 0.33 -1.76
N ARG A 190 10.73 -0.66 -1.37
CA ARG A 190 10.48 -2.07 -1.70
C ARG A 190 9.58 -2.76 -0.67
N ASP A 191 9.72 -2.42 0.61
CA ASP A 191 9.05 -3.14 1.68
C ASP A 191 8.67 -2.20 2.84
N PRO A 192 7.65 -1.35 2.64
CA PRO A 192 7.23 -0.38 3.65
C PRO A 192 6.74 -1.06 4.94
N VAL A 193 6.24 -2.30 4.86
CA VAL A 193 5.80 -3.07 6.02
C VAL A 193 7.00 -3.50 6.87
N SER A 194 8.04 -4.09 6.29
CA SER A 194 9.27 -4.42 7.04
C SER A 194 9.89 -3.18 7.68
N TYR A 195 9.91 -2.06 6.96
CA TYR A 195 10.39 -0.80 7.52
C TYR A 195 9.54 -0.34 8.71
N ALA A 196 8.22 -0.43 8.59
CA ALA A 196 7.29 -0.10 9.67
C ALA A 196 7.44 -1.01 10.90
N VAL A 197 7.67 -2.31 10.69
CA VAL A 197 7.97 -3.26 11.79
C VAL A 197 9.26 -2.84 12.51
N ALA A 198 10.31 -2.52 11.75
CA ALA A 198 11.63 -2.20 12.33
C ALA A 198 11.71 -0.83 13.02
N HIS A 199 10.89 0.14 12.59
CA HIS A 199 11.04 1.55 13.00
C HIS A 199 9.82 2.16 13.68
N TYR A 200 8.66 1.50 13.64
CA TYR A 200 7.40 2.02 14.18
C TYR A 200 6.66 1.02 15.07
N ASP A 201 7.28 -0.10 15.47
CA ASP A 201 6.64 -1.15 16.28
C ASP A 201 5.33 -1.68 15.65
N LEU A 202 5.25 -1.69 14.31
CA LEU A 202 4.11 -2.29 13.63
C LEU A 202 4.10 -3.80 13.88
N ASP A 203 3.03 -4.30 14.48
CA ASP A 203 2.78 -5.73 14.68
C ASP A 203 1.60 -6.19 13.83
N LEU A 204 1.89 -6.97 12.79
CA LEU A 204 0.88 -7.69 11.99
C LEU A 204 0.86 -9.19 12.31
N ASP A 205 1.84 -9.71 13.05
CA ASP A 205 1.99 -11.14 13.30
C ASP A 205 1.02 -11.63 14.36
N THR A 206 0.79 -10.84 15.41
CA THR A 206 -0.19 -11.16 16.46
C THR A 206 -1.61 -11.26 15.92
N PRO A 207 -2.16 -10.22 15.25
CA PRO A 207 -3.49 -10.32 14.63
C PRO A 207 -3.57 -11.37 13.52
N ALA A 208 -2.47 -11.65 12.79
CA ALA A 208 -2.46 -12.73 11.80
C ALA A 208 -2.71 -14.10 12.45
N LYS A 209 -2.09 -14.38 13.59
CA LYS A 209 -2.34 -15.63 14.34
C LYS A 209 -3.79 -15.76 14.77
N GLN A 210 -4.39 -14.68 15.27
CA GLN A 210 -5.81 -14.66 15.65
C GLN A 210 -6.72 -14.94 14.45
N LEU A 211 -6.38 -14.40 13.28
CA LEU A 211 -7.13 -14.65 12.04
C LEU A 211 -7.01 -16.08 11.53
N ASP A 212 -5.84 -16.72 11.64
CA ASP A 212 -5.69 -18.13 11.31
C ASP A 212 -6.48 -19.03 12.29
N GLU A 213 -6.55 -18.66 13.57
CA GLU A 213 -7.42 -19.34 14.55
C GLU A 213 -8.91 -19.17 14.20
N LEU A 214 -9.32 -17.97 13.78
CA LEU A 214 -10.66 -17.71 13.27
C LEU A 214 -10.94 -18.56 12.02
N ALA A 215 -10.02 -18.61 11.06
CA ALA A 215 -10.17 -19.40 9.83
C ALA A 215 -10.36 -20.88 10.17
N ALA A 216 -9.54 -21.43 11.07
CA ALA A 216 -9.69 -22.81 11.54
C ALA A 216 -11.03 -23.05 12.25
N MET A 217 -11.50 -22.10 13.07
CA MET A 217 -12.81 -22.17 13.72
C MET A 217 -13.94 -22.22 12.70
N LEU A 218 -13.89 -21.36 11.66
CA LEU A 218 -14.89 -21.32 10.59
C LEU A 218 -14.88 -22.58 9.74
N GLY A 219 -13.70 -23.11 9.39
CA GLY A 219 -13.57 -24.38 8.67
C GLY A 219 -14.12 -25.58 9.45
N GLY A 220 -14.05 -25.52 10.78
CA GLY A 220 -14.72 -26.49 11.65
C GLY A 220 -16.25 -26.43 11.58
N ILE A 221 -16.84 -25.29 11.23
CA ILE A 221 -18.30 -25.12 11.06
C ILE A 221 -18.71 -25.53 9.65
N VAL A 222 -18.06 -24.97 8.63
CA VAL A 222 -18.29 -25.30 7.22
C VAL A 222 -16.92 -25.50 6.55
N GLU A 223 -16.69 -26.73 6.10
CA GLU A 223 -15.50 -27.09 5.31
C GLU A 223 -15.28 -26.12 4.14
N GLY A 224 -14.04 -25.65 3.98
CA GLY A 224 -13.62 -24.71 2.95
C GLY A 224 -13.46 -23.28 3.45
N LEU A 225 -14.12 -22.88 4.55
CA LEU A 225 -14.00 -21.53 5.10
C LEU A 225 -12.64 -21.25 5.75
N GLU A 226 -11.88 -22.28 6.10
CA GLU A 226 -10.50 -22.17 6.58
C GLU A 226 -9.52 -21.68 5.52
N LYS A 227 -9.89 -21.77 4.25
CA LYS A 227 -9.01 -21.41 3.13
C LYS A 227 -8.97 -19.90 2.96
N TRP A 228 -7.75 -19.38 2.81
CA TRP A 228 -7.51 -18.01 2.40
C TRP A 228 -7.70 -17.84 0.88
N PRO A 229 -7.91 -16.60 0.38
CA PRO A 229 -8.03 -16.36 -1.05
C PRO A 229 -6.82 -16.85 -1.84
N GLU A 230 -7.03 -17.12 -3.13
CA GLU A 230 -5.96 -17.56 -4.02
C GLU A 230 -4.73 -16.64 -3.96
N GLY A 231 -3.54 -17.24 -3.85
CA GLY A 231 -2.28 -16.53 -3.69
C GLY A 231 -1.84 -16.30 -2.23
N TYR A 232 -2.68 -16.61 -1.24
CA TYR A 232 -2.33 -16.49 0.18
C TYR A 232 -2.34 -17.85 0.89
N GLU A 233 -1.20 -18.22 1.48
CA GLU A 233 -1.09 -19.47 2.24
C GLU A 233 -1.67 -19.38 3.65
N ASN A 234 -1.66 -18.17 4.25
CA ASN A 234 -2.07 -17.91 5.63
C ASN A 234 -2.42 -16.42 5.83
N ALA A 235 -2.94 -16.09 7.02
CA ALA A 235 -3.28 -14.72 7.39
C ALA A 235 -2.08 -13.78 7.34
N ALA A 236 -0.88 -14.22 7.73
CA ALA A 236 0.31 -13.37 7.74
C ALA A 236 0.68 -12.89 6.32
N ALA A 237 0.61 -13.76 5.32
CA ALA A 237 0.84 -13.41 3.92
C ALA A 237 -0.20 -12.40 3.40
N LEU A 238 -1.48 -12.60 3.74
CA LEU A 238 -2.57 -11.69 3.39
C LEU A 238 -2.37 -10.33 4.06
N MET A 239 -2.16 -10.31 5.38
CA MET A 239 -2.01 -9.08 6.16
C MET A 239 -0.80 -8.27 5.73
N ARG A 240 0.32 -8.92 5.42
CA ARG A 240 1.51 -8.25 4.90
C ARG A 240 1.24 -7.59 3.56
N THR A 241 0.56 -8.29 2.65
CA THR A 241 0.24 -7.77 1.32
C THR A 241 -0.70 -6.58 1.40
N ARG A 242 -1.82 -6.74 2.12
CA ARG A 242 -2.81 -5.66 2.35
C ARG A 242 -2.24 -4.50 3.14
N GLY A 243 -1.41 -4.76 4.15
CA GLY A 243 -0.68 -3.73 4.88
C GLY A 243 0.27 -2.92 3.99
N ALA A 244 0.91 -3.56 3.00
CA ALA A 244 1.73 -2.85 2.02
C ALA A 244 0.89 -1.99 1.06
N GLU A 245 -0.34 -2.41 0.73
CA GLU A 245 -1.30 -1.59 -0.04
C GLU A 245 -1.71 -0.33 0.75
N GLU A 246 -1.99 -0.47 2.05
CA GLU A 246 -2.31 0.67 2.95
C GLU A 246 -1.10 1.60 3.16
N LEU A 247 0.12 1.05 3.17
CA LEU A 247 1.37 1.78 3.32
C LEU A 247 2.04 2.09 1.98
N ASN A 248 1.27 2.21 0.90
CA ASN A 248 1.80 2.35 -0.45
C ASN A 248 2.51 3.69 -0.69
N VAL A 249 3.81 3.73 -0.42
CA VAL A 249 4.66 4.91 -0.63
C VAL A 249 4.86 5.25 -2.11
N LYS A 250 4.58 4.33 -3.03
CA LYS A 250 4.86 4.49 -4.48
C LYS A 250 3.75 5.21 -5.23
N GLU A 251 2.54 5.28 -4.65
CA GLU A 251 1.34 5.75 -5.35
C GLU A 251 1.50 7.13 -6.01
N PRO A 252 2.08 8.16 -5.37
CA PRO A 252 2.21 9.48 -5.99
C PRO A 252 3.08 9.47 -7.26
N GLU A 253 4.24 8.79 -7.23
CA GLU A 253 5.13 8.69 -8.37
C GLU A 253 4.53 7.84 -9.50
N TYR A 254 3.89 6.72 -9.17
CA TYR A 254 3.21 5.87 -10.16
C TYR A 254 2.02 6.58 -10.80
N THR A 255 1.24 7.33 -10.02
CA THR A 255 0.13 8.14 -10.53
C THR A 255 0.63 9.24 -11.47
N ALA A 256 1.68 9.95 -11.08
CA ALA A 256 2.27 11.01 -11.89
C ALA A 256 2.85 10.49 -13.22
N ASN A 257 3.34 9.24 -13.26
CA ASN A 257 3.94 8.64 -14.45
C ASN A 257 3.01 7.65 -15.18
N LYS A 258 1.76 7.49 -14.73
CA LYS A 258 0.81 6.47 -15.22
C LYS A 258 0.72 6.42 -16.75
N GLY A 259 0.60 7.58 -17.40
CA GLY A 259 0.53 7.68 -18.87
C GLY A 259 1.76 7.13 -19.60
N VAL A 260 2.97 7.38 -19.07
CA VAL A 260 4.22 6.85 -19.64
C VAL A 260 4.31 5.34 -19.42
N LEU A 261 4.01 4.88 -18.19
CA LEU A 261 4.06 3.46 -17.84
C LEU A 261 3.09 2.65 -18.69
N GLU A 262 1.82 3.06 -18.77
CA GLU A 262 0.83 2.37 -19.60
C GLU A 262 1.14 2.41 -21.10
N SER A 263 1.71 3.52 -21.59
CA SER A 263 2.10 3.62 -23.00
C SER A 263 3.24 2.64 -23.32
N ASN A 264 4.21 2.52 -22.42
CA ASN A 264 5.32 1.57 -22.58
C ASN A 264 4.83 0.12 -22.64
N GLU A 265 3.86 -0.25 -21.80
CA GLU A 265 3.30 -1.61 -21.79
C GLU A 265 2.56 -1.97 -23.08
N LYS A 266 1.85 -1.00 -23.67
CA LYS A 266 1.09 -1.16 -24.91
C LYS A 266 1.97 -1.20 -26.17
N LEU A 267 3.26 -0.90 -26.06
CA LEU A 267 4.16 -0.94 -27.23
C LEU A 267 4.42 -2.38 -27.67
N GLU A 268 4.27 -2.58 -28.97
CA GLU A 268 4.51 -3.84 -29.65
C GLU A 268 5.28 -3.60 -30.95
N GLY A 269 5.95 -4.65 -31.42
CA GLY A 269 6.60 -4.69 -32.73
C GLY A 269 8.03 -4.16 -32.78
N GLY A 270 8.62 -4.26 -33.97
CA GLY A 270 10.02 -3.92 -34.21
C GLY A 270 10.97 -4.92 -33.55
N THR A 271 12.00 -4.40 -32.87
CA THR A 271 13.01 -5.19 -32.14
C THR A 271 12.79 -5.15 -30.63
N LEU A 272 11.67 -4.58 -30.17
CA LEU A 272 11.33 -4.51 -28.75
C LEU A 272 10.77 -5.85 -28.28
N THR A 273 11.38 -6.43 -27.26
CA THR A 273 10.94 -7.68 -26.62
C THR A 273 10.27 -7.42 -25.27
N ASP A 274 9.61 -8.45 -24.73
CA ASP A 274 9.07 -8.37 -23.36
C ASP A 274 10.18 -8.26 -22.30
N GLU A 275 11.37 -8.80 -22.59
CA GLU A 275 12.53 -8.65 -21.72
C GLU A 275 13.05 -7.20 -21.72
N ASP A 276 13.06 -6.52 -22.88
CA ASP A 276 13.40 -5.09 -22.94
C ASP A 276 12.37 -4.24 -22.19
N LYS A 277 11.08 -4.61 -22.25
CA LYS A 277 10.03 -3.96 -21.44
C LYS A 277 10.25 -4.22 -19.95
N ARG A 278 10.57 -5.45 -19.55
CA ARG A 278 10.89 -5.82 -18.15
C ARG A 278 12.06 -4.98 -17.62
N HIS A 279 13.14 -4.87 -18.40
CA HIS A 279 14.26 -4.00 -18.10
C HIS A 279 13.82 -2.54 -17.85
N VAL A 280 13.01 -1.96 -18.74
CA VAL A 280 12.55 -0.57 -18.61
C VAL A 280 11.62 -0.38 -17.40
N ARG A 281 10.80 -1.39 -17.04
CA ARG A 281 9.97 -1.34 -15.81
C ARG A 281 10.85 -1.19 -14.56
N VAL A 282 11.87 -2.03 -14.42
CA VAL A 282 12.77 -1.99 -13.26
C VAL A 282 13.57 -0.69 -13.19
N LEU A 283 14.07 -0.23 -14.34
CA LEU A 283 14.77 1.06 -14.40
C LEU A 283 13.83 2.23 -14.04
N ASN A 284 12.59 2.23 -14.52
CA ASN A 284 11.62 3.28 -14.19
C ASN A 284 11.21 3.24 -12.71
N ASP A 285 11.02 2.07 -12.10
CA ASP A 285 10.76 1.95 -10.65
C ASP A 285 11.94 2.53 -9.85
N TYR A 286 13.19 2.18 -10.22
CA TYR A 286 14.39 2.73 -9.58
C TYR A 286 14.51 4.26 -9.75
N ARG A 287 14.20 4.78 -10.95
CA ARG A 287 14.17 6.22 -11.21
C ARG A 287 13.13 6.93 -10.36
N MET A 288 11.91 6.38 -10.26
CA MET A 288 10.83 6.96 -9.45
C MET A 288 11.16 6.94 -7.95
N MET A 289 11.82 5.89 -7.45
CA MET A 289 12.33 5.86 -6.07
C MET A 289 13.23 7.08 -5.77
N LEU A 290 14.11 7.43 -6.71
CA LEU A 290 14.99 8.60 -6.62
C LEU A 290 14.30 9.94 -6.94
N GLY A 291 12.98 9.95 -7.15
CA GLY A 291 12.23 11.16 -7.51
C GLY A 291 12.45 11.62 -8.95
N LYS A 292 12.89 10.73 -9.86
CA LYS A 292 13.02 11.00 -11.29
C LYS A 292 11.77 10.52 -12.05
N GLY A 293 11.45 11.21 -13.14
CA GLY A 293 10.39 10.78 -14.05
C GLY A 293 10.72 9.49 -14.80
N ALA A 294 9.69 8.72 -15.13
CA ALA A 294 9.79 7.53 -15.95
C ALA A 294 10.22 7.88 -17.38
N LEU A 295 10.93 6.95 -18.02
CA LEU A 295 11.40 7.05 -19.39
C LEU A 295 10.37 6.45 -20.35
N THR A 296 10.08 7.18 -21.43
CA THR A 296 9.26 6.69 -22.53
C THR A 296 10.12 5.85 -23.48
N ILE A 297 9.67 4.64 -23.81
CA ILE A 297 10.32 3.78 -24.80
C ILE A 297 10.19 4.40 -26.20
N ASN A 298 11.29 4.43 -26.94
CA ASN A 298 11.33 4.84 -28.34
C ASN A 298 11.78 3.69 -29.23
N LEU A 299 10.88 3.21 -30.09
CA LEU A 299 11.13 2.05 -30.96
C LEU A 299 12.29 2.28 -31.95
N THR A 300 12.53 3.52 -32.37
CA THR A 300 13.67 3.85 -33.24
C THR A 300 14.99 3.67 -32.51
N LEU A 301 15.06 4.08 -31.23
CA LEU A 301 16.22 3.81 -30.40
C LEU A 301 16.36 2.33 -30.07
N CYS A 302 15.26 1.60 -29.80
CA CYS A 302 15.30 0.15 -29.62
C CYS A 302 15.92 -0.58 -30.83
N LYS A 303 15.61 -0.13 -32.05
CA LYS A 303 16.24 -0.67 -33.28
C LYS A 303 17.75 -0.43 -33.29
N ALA A 304 18.20 0.77 -32.90
CA ALA A 304 19.63 1.10 -32.83
C ALA A 304 20.36 0.27 -31.76
N THR A 305 19.80 0.18 -30.56
CA THR A 305 20.40 -0.55 -29.43
C THR A 305 20.41 -2.06 -29.68
N PHE A 306 19.34 -2.62 -30.22
CA PHE A 306 19.31 -4.05 -30.60
C PHE A 306 20.36 -4.38 -31.66
N GLY A 307 20.45 -3.58 -32.72
CA GLY A 307 21.47 -3.78 -33.76
C GLY A 307 22.90 -3.71 -33.20
N HIS A 308 23.15 -2.83 -32.23
CA HIS A 308 24.44 -2.73 -31.56
C HIS A 308 24.74 -3.96 -30.71
N SER A 309 23.79 -4.41 -29.88
CA SER A 309 23.91 -5.62 -29.07
C SER A 309 24.18 -6.85 -29.94
N GLN A 310 23.46 -7.00 -31.07
CA GLN A 310 23.70 -8.06 -32.05
C GLN A 310 25.12 -7.99 -32.63
N TYR A 311 25.60 -6.80 -32.96
CA TYR A 311 26.92 -6.64 -33.54
C TYR A 311 28.01 -6.97 -32.51
N MET A 312 27.89 -6.45 -31.28
CA MET A 312 28.79 -6.79 -30.16
C MET A 312 28.79 -8.30 -29.88
N ASN A 313 27.63 -8.95 -29.90
CA ASN A 313 27.52 -10.39 -29.72
C ASN A 313 28.15 -11.18 -30.85
N LYS A 314 27.99 -10.74 -32.10
CA LYS A 314 28.61 -11.35 -33.28
C LYS A 314 30.14 -11.31 -33.22
N ILE A 315 30.71 -10.16 -32.86
CA ILE A 315 32.17 -9.97 -32.84
C ILE A 315 32.81 -10.26 -31.48
N LYS A 316 31.99 -10.61 -30.48
CA LYS A 316 32.41 -10.90 -29.09
C LYS A 316 33.22 -9.77 -28.46
N LYS A 317 32.78 -8.52 -28.65
CA LYS A 317 33.47 -7.33 -28.15
C LYS A 317 32.47 -6.32 -27.58
N LEU A 318 32.66 -5.94 -26.31
CA LEU A 318 31.96 -4.83 -25.68
C LEU A 318 32.69 -3.52 -26.01
N ALA A 319 32.02 -2.59 -26.68
CA ALA A 319 32.54 -1.24 -26.92
C ALA A 319 31.43 -0.32 -27.45
N HIS A 320 31.35 0.91 -26.93
CA HIS A 320 30.46 1.95 -27.46
C HIS A 320 30.74 2.28 -28.94
N ASN A 321 32.03 2.38 -29.29
CA ASN A 321 32.47 2.77 -30.62
C ASN A 321 33.14 1.60 -31.33
N ILE A 322 32.59 1.19 -32.47
CA ILE A 322 33.13 0.09 -33.27
C ILE A 322 33.26 0.51 -34.74
N PRO A 323 34.47 0.87 -35.20
CA PRO A 323 34.70 1.19 -36.60
C PRO A 323 34.24 0.07 -37.53
N GLY A 324 33.49 0.42 -38.58
CA GLY A 324 32.97 -0.54 -39.56
C GLY A 324 31.68 -1.26 -39.13
N GLU A 325 31.10 -0.93 -37.98
CA GLU A 325 29.77 -1.40 -37.62
C GLU A 325 28.73 -0.95 -38.68
N PRO A 326 27.94 -1.88 -39.26
CA PRO A 326 26.96 -1.54 -40.29
C PRO A 326 25.92 -0.51 -39.85
N GLY A 327 25.56 -0.52 -38.55
CA GLY A 327 24.66 0.44 -37.94
C GLY A 327 25.24 1.85 -37.76
N GLY A 328 26.55 2.03 -37.87
CA GLY A 328 27.26 3.26 -37.51
C GLY A 328 28.29 3.01 -36.42
N ALA A 329 29.41 3.72 -36.47
CA ALA A 329 30.56 3.46 -35.61
C ALA A 329 30.39 4.03 -34.19
N THR A 330 29.44 4.95 -33.98
CA THR A 330 29.17 5.62 -32.70
C THR A 330 27.70 5.49 -32.31
N PRO A 331 27.34 5.64 -31.02
CA PRO A 331 25.93 5.62 -30.59
C PRO A 331 25.06 6.61 -31.37
N GLN A 332 25.60 7.81 -31.63
CA GLN A 332 24.90 8.85 -32.37
C GLN A 332 24.67 8.48 -33.85
N GLU A 333 25.65 7.85 -34.49
CA GLU A 333 25.49 7.36 -35.86
C GLU A 333 24.44 6.25 -35.92
N ARG A 334 24.46 5.30 -34.96
CA ARG A 334 23.47 4.23 -34.85
C ARG A 334 22.06 4.76 -34.67
N ALA A 335 21.88 5.70 -33.75
CA ALA A 335 20.60 6.37 -33.54
C ALA A 335 20.12 7.08 -34.82
N ARG A 336 21.00 7.86 -35.47
CA ARG A 336 20.67 8.58 -36.71
C ARG A 336 20.31 7.64 -37.86
N ARG A 337 21.06 6.55 -38.06
CA ARG A 337 20.77 5.56 -39.12
C ARG A 337 19.50 4.77 -38.85
N ALA A 338 19.13 4.56 -37.59
CA ALA A 338 17.84 3.99 -37.24
C ALA A 338 16.67 4.95 -37.53
N GLY A 339 16.94 6.26 -37.63
CA GLY A 339 15.94 7.30 -37.92
C GLY A 339 15.71 8.26 -36.75
N TYR A 340 16.52 8.21 -35.70
CA TYR A 340 16.37 9.06 -34.52
C TYR A 340 17.17 10.36 -34.69
N GLY A 341 16.49 11.51 -34.55
CA GLY A 341 17.10 12.83 -34.78
C GLY A 341 17.76 13.47 -33.56
N GLY A 342 17.53 12.95 -32.35
CA GLY A 342 18.06 13.51 -31.10
C GLY A 342 19.48 13.05 -30.77
N SER A 343 20.11 13.75 -29.83
CA SER A 343 21.37 13.32 -29.21
C SER A 343 21.15 12.13 -28.28
N VAL A 344 22.05 11.15 -28.29
CA VAL A 344 21.95 10.00 -27.38
C VAL A 344 23.13 9.89 -26.43
N SER A 345 22.86 9.36 -25.24
CA SER A 345 23.86 8.87 -24.27
C SER A 345 23.69 7.37 -24.11
N GLU A 346 24.76 6.59 -24.13
CA GLU A 346 24.69 5.13 -24.19
C GLU A 346 25.25 4.46 -22.93
N ASN A 347 24.59 3.39 -22.50
CA ASN A 347 25.18 2.37 -21.64
C ASN A 347 25.28 1.06 -22.42
N CYS A 348 26.39 0.32 -22.27
CA CYS A 348 26.53 -1.03 -22.79
C CYS A 348 27.11 -1.96 -21.71
N LEU A 349 26.67 -3.21 -21.65
CA LEU A 349 27.30 -4.23 -20.79
C LEU A 349 27.28 -5.61 -21.45
N VAL A 350 28.03 -6.53 -20.85
CA VAL A 350 27.96 -7.96 -21.15
C VAL A 350 27.87 -8.77 -19.86
N GLY A 351 27.10 -9.85 -19.87
CA GLY A 351 27.09 -10.85 -18.80
C GLY A 351 25.82 -10.88 -17.95
N ALA A 352 24.90 -9.93 -18.12
CA ALA A 352 23.61 -9.97 -17.46
C ALA A 352 22.71 -11.06 -18.09
N PRO A 353 22.15 -12.00 -17.29
CA PRO A 353 21.29 -13.06 -17.79
C PRO A 353 19.90 -12.57 -18.22
N ASP A 354 19.47 -11.43 -17.69
CA ASP A 354 18.15 -10.86 -17.92
C ASP A 354 18.14 -9.33 -17.69
N GLY A 355 17.02 -8.70 -18.01
CA GLY A 355 16.84 -7.25 -17.99
C GLY A 355 16.97 -6.62 -16.60
N ASP A 356 16.46 -7.26 -15.56
CA ASP A 356 16.60 -6.79 -14.17
C ASP A 356 18.06 -6.84 -13.74
N ALA A 357 18.73 -7.96 -14.03
CA ALA A 357 20.15 -8.11 -13.74
C ALA A 357 21.00 -7.05 -14.46
N ALA A 358 20.64 -6.67 -15.69
CA ALA A 358 21.31 -5.59 -16.41
C ALA A 358 21.17 -4.23 -15.71
N VAL A 359 19.98 -3.88 -15.19
CA VAL A 359 19.78 -2.64 -14.40
C VAL A 359 20.68 -2.66 -13.16
N TRP A 360 20.68 -3.76 -12.41
CA TRP A 360 21.46 -3.86 -11.16
C TRP A 360 22.96 -3.98 -11.38
N GLN A 361 23.41 -4.50 -12.52
CA GLN A 361 24.81 -4.46 -12.90
C GLN A 361 25.26 -3.03 -13.23
N TRP A 362 24.44 -2.26 -13.96
CA TRP A 362 24.73 -0.83 -14.20
C TRP A 362 24.58 0.03 -12.93
N TYR A 363 23.77 -0.37 -11.96
CA TYR A 363 23.72 0.30 -10.65
C TYR A 363 25.08 0.26 -9.94
N GLY A 364 25.84 -0.82 -10.10
CA GLY A 364 27.19 -0.97 -9.54
C GLY A 364 28.32 -0.31 -10.35
N ALA A 365 28.00 0.42 -11.42
CA ALA A 365 28.96 0.98 -12.36
C ALA A 365 28.76 2.50 -12.45
N ALA A 366 29.69 3.28 -11.92
CA ALA A 366 29.45 4.68 -11.58
C ALA A 366 28.97 5.58 -12.72
N GLU A 367 29.65 5.53 -13.86
CA GLU A 367 29.31 6.33 -15.03
C GLU A 367 27.99 5.84 -15.64
N HIS A 368 27.78 4.53 -15.71
CA HIS A 368 26.53 3.94 -16.20
C HIS A 368 25.34 4.24 -15.29
N HIS A 369 25.55 4.20 -13.97
CA HIS A 369 24.58 4.49 -12.93
C HIS A 369 24.10 5.93 -13.04
N ARG A 370 25.04 6.88 -13.15
CA ARG A 370 24.72 8.30 -13.41
C ARG A 370 23.93 8.50 -14.71
N ASN A 371 24.26 7.75 -15.77
CA ASN A 371 23.53 7.83 -17.02
C ASN A 371 22.07 7.35 -16.86
N MET A 372 21.85 6.23 -16.15
CA MET A 372 20.51 5.70 -15.87
C MET A 372 19.60 6.69 -15.11
N ILE A 373 20.17 7.50 -14.21
CA ILE A 373 19.43 8.47 -13.41
C ILE A 373 19.54 9.92 -13.92
N GLY A 374 20.15 10.09 -15.09
CA GLY A 374 20.31 11.37 -15.76
C GLY A 374 18.97 12.04 -16.09
N ASN A 375 19.04 13.30 -16.49
CA ASN A 375 17.87 14.09 -16.91
C ASN A 375 17.40 13.69 -18.32
N HIS A 376 17.05 12.43 -18.48
CA HIS A 376 16.52 11.84 -19.70
C HIS A 376 15.00 11.68 -19.59
N THR A 377 14.31 11.69 -20.73
CA THR A 377 12.87 11.41 -20.81
C THR A 377 12.54 10.27 -21.77
N ILE A 378 13.52 9.84 -22.57
CA ILE A 378 13.37 8.84 -23.62
C ILE A 378 14.43 7.76 -23.44
N ILE A 379 14.06 6.51 -23.68
CA ILE A 379 14.97 5.37 -23.71
C ILE A 379 14.73 4.47 -24.92
N GLY A 380 15.79 3.92 -25.50
CA GLY A 380 15.74 2.68 -26.26
C GLY A 380 16.59 1.63 -25.56
N VAL A 381 16.11 0.38 -25.55
CA VAL A 381 16.83 -0.77 -25.00
C VAL A 381 16.81 -1.87 -26.05
N GLY A 382 17.91 -2.62 -26.13
CA GLY A 382 17.94 -3.85 -26.91
C GLY A 382 19.07 -4.77 -26.44
N HIS A 383 18.81 -6.07 -26.50
CA HIS A 383 19.76 -7.09 -26.10
C HIS A 383 19.89 -8.19 -27.18
N ASP A 384 21.04 -8.86 -27.18
CA ASP A 384 21.28 -10.07 -27.98
C ASP A 384 22.25 -10.99 -27.23
N GLY A 385 21.77 -12.17 -26.83
CA GLY A 385 22.48 -13.02 -25.88
C GLY A 385 22.78 -12.26 -24.58
N ALA A 386 24.04 -12.26 -24.15
CA ALA A 386 24.47 -11.59 -22.93
C ALA A 386 24.80 -10.09 -23.12
N TYR A 387 24.67 -9.54 -24.32
CA TYR A 387 25.03 -8.14 -24.62
C TYR A 387 23.80 -7.24 -24.54
N TRP A 388 23.94 -6.15 -23.80
CA TRP A 388 22.88 -5.19 -23.53
C TRP A 388 23.31 -3.79 -23.92
N THR A 389 22.39 -3.03 -24.50
CA THR A 389 22.59 -1.61 -24.83
C THR A 389 21.36 -0.79 -24.42
N GLN A 390 21.57 0.33 -23.74
CA GLN A 390 20.58 1.38 -23.52
C GLN A 390 21.04 2.66 -24.22
N ASN A 391 20.13 3.32 -24.92
CA ASN A 391 20.33 4.70 -25.37
C ASN A 391 19.31 5.61 -24.71
N PHE A 392 19.79 6.63 -24.04
CA PHE A 392 18.99 7.66 -23.40
C PHE A 392 18.98 8.93 -24.22
N SER A 393 17.83 9.61 -24.21
CA SER A 393 17.66 10.89 -24.88
C SER A 393 16.55 11.70 -24.22
N GLY A 394 16.28 12.88 -24.76
CA GLY A 394 15.32 13.83 -24.22
C GLY A 394 15.84 14.48 -22.94
N GLY A 395 15.23 15.60 -22.57
CA GLY A 395 15.67 16.43 -21.45
C GLY A 395 16.54 17.62 -21.88
N GLY A 396 16.21 18.80 -21.35
CA GLY A 396 16.98 20.02 -21.54
C GLY A 396 17.94 20.27 -20.38
N LYS A 397 18.95 21.15 -20.59
CA LYS A 397 19.64 21.82 -19.48
C LYS A 397 18.56 22.45 -18.58
N ARG A 398 18.61 22.22 -17.27
CA ARG A 398 17.80 23.02 -16.32
C ARG A 398 18.07 24.50 -16.65
N ARG A 399 17.00 25.26 -16.90
CA ARG A 399 17.06 26.72 -16.81
C ARG A 399 17.22 27.11 -15.34
#